data_AF-A0A964MB98-F1
#
_entry.id   AF-A0A964MB98-F1
#
_cell.length_a   1.000
_cell.length_b   1.000
_cell.length_c   1.000
_cell.angle_alpha   90.00
_cell.angle_beta   90.00
_cell.angle_gamma   90.00
#
_symmetry.space_group_name_H-M   'P 1'
#
loop_
_entity.id
_entity.type
_entity.pdbx_description
1 polymer ?
#
loop_
_entity_poly.entity_id
_entity_poly.type
_entity_poly.pdbx_seq_one_letter_code
_entity_poly.pdbx_strand_id
1 'polypeptide(L)'
;MNDIQRSLDVAFRDCLGVRPHETVLVVTDDERAVLGATFHQAAGRYAQAALLAVMPVRDNNGQEPPPAVAAMMLHADAIFLVTTKSLSHTQARQRATARGARIASLPGATAGMIRRAMAVDHQQLKALCARIIPILSNARAVRIATAAGTDLVFSLKGRKAHPDHGIIRERGGFTNLPAGEVYVAPLEGTASGRVVIDGSVLQ
;
A
#
# COMPACT_ATOMS: atom_id res chain seq x y z
N MET A 1 9.39 24.15 -5.58
CA MET A 1 8.34 23.25 -5.07
C MET A 1 8.96 22.29 -4.08
N ASN A 2 8.35 22.14 -2.90
CA ASN A 2 8.86 21.26 -1.85
C ASN A 2 8.84 19.80 -2.37
N ASP A 3 9.94 19.06 -2.25
CA ASP A 3 10.15 17.73 -2.85
C ASP A 3 9.01 16.73 -2.53
N ILE A 4 8.39 16.85 -1.36
CA ILE A 4 7.26 16.02 -0.95
C ILE A 4 5.96 16.32 -1.72
N GLN A 5 5.73 17.56 -2.15
CA GLN A 5 4.50 17.94 -2.86
C GLN A 5 4.40 17.20 -4.20
N ARG A 6 5.51 17.08 -4.92
CA ARG A 6 5.56 16.32 -6.19
C ARG A 6 5.16 14.86 -5.96
N SER A 7 5.62 14.26 -4.88
CA SER A 7 5.29 12.88 -4.50
C SER A 7 3.81 12.73 -4.14
N LEU A 8 3.23 13.71 -3.44
CA LEU A 8 1.79 13.73 -3.15
C LEU A 8 0.96 13.93 -4.41
N ASP A 9 1.40 14.79 -5.34
CA ASP A 9 0.71 14.98 -6.61
C ASP A 9 0.59 13.67 -7.39
N VAL A 10 1.66 12.85 -7.41
CA VAL A 10 1.63 11.50 -7.99
C VAL A 10 0.65 10.60 -7.23
N ALA A 11 0.67 10.59 -5.90
CA ALA A 11 -0.24 9.76 -5.11
C ALA A 11 -1.73 10.10 -5.34
N PHE A 12 -2.10 11.39 -5.35
CA PHE A 12 -3.48 11.82 -5.53
C PHE A 12 -3.95 11.70 -6.98
N ARG A 13 -3.19 12.25 -7.93
CA ARG A 13 -3.58 12.33 -9.35
C ARG A 13 -3.28 11.04 -10.10
N ASP A 14 -2.07 10.51 -9.94
CA ASP A 14 -1.58 9.46 -10.82
C ASP A 14 -1.94 8.06 -10.29
N CYS A 15 -1.82 7.85 -8.99
CA CYS A 15 -2.13 6.58 -8.32
C CYS A 15 -3.65 6.38 -8.10
N LEU A 16 -4.28 7.25 -7.28
CA LEU A 16 -5.71 7.10 -6.94
C LEU A 16 -6.65 7.76 -7.94
N GLY A 17 -6.17 8.71 -8.75
CA GLY A 17 -7.00 9.41 -9.73
C GLY A 17 -8.15 10.19 -9.08
N VAL A 18 -7.86 10.88 -7.97
CA VAL A 18 -8.85 11.67 -7.21
C VAL A 18 -9.50 12.73 -8.09
N ARG A 19 -10.82 12.87 -7.98
CA ARG A 19 -11.64 13.76 -8.81
C ARG A 19 -12.18 14.94 -8.00
N PRO A 20 -12.47 16.09 -8.63
CA PRO A 20 -12.89 17.31 -7.92
C PRO A 20 -14.20 17.22 -7.14
N HIS A 21 -15.06 16.24 -7.41
CA HIS A 21 -16.34 16.02 -6.69
C HIS A 21 -16.23 14.98 -5.57
N GLU A 22 -15.05 14.38 -5.39
CA GLU A 22 -14.86 13.27 -4.45
C GLU A 22 -14.51 13.79 -3.06
N THR A 23 -14.78 12.94 -2.06
CA THR A 23 -14.31 13.12 -0.68
C THR A 23 -13.07 12.27 -0.45
N VAL A 24 -11.98 12.92 -0.02
CA VAL A 24 -10.76 12.25 0.43
C VAL A 24 -10.75 12.16 1.95
N LEU A 25 -10.44 10.98 2.47
CA LEU A 25 -10.16 10.76 3.88
C LEU A 25 -8.68 10.40 4.09
N VAL A 26 -8.01 11.14 4.94
CA VAL A 26 -6.70 10.75 5.48
C VAL A 26 -6.93 10.18 6.88
N VAL A 27 -6.56 8.92 7.08
CA VAL A 27 -6.53 8.29 8.40
C VAL A 27 -5.08 8.23 8.86
N THR A 28 -4.79 8.78 10.03
CA THR A 28 -3.46 8.78 10.64
C THR A 28 -3.56 8.39 12.10
N ASP A 29 -2.44 8.02 12.70
CA ASP A 29 -2.31 7.95 14.16
C ASP A 29 -1.43 9.05 14.74
N ASP A 30 -1.39 9.13 16.07
CA ASP A 30 -0.69 10.17 16.82
C ASP A 30 0.78 10.30 16.40
N GLU A 31 1.47 9.18 16.14
CA GLU A 31 2.88 9.15 15.73
C GLU A 31 3.10 9.58 14.28
N ARG A 32 2.08 9.51 13.44
CA ARG A 32 2.13 9.91 12.02
C ARG A 32 1.34 11.19 11.74
N ALA A 33 0.80 11.85 12.77
CA ALA A 33 -0.09 12.99 12.65
C ALA A 33 0.47 14.13 11.76
N VAL A 34 1.77 14.43 11.86
CA VAL A 34 2.42 15.45 11.01
C VAL A 34 2.39 15.07 9.52
N LEU A 35 2.68 13.80 9.21
CA LEU A 35 2.63 13.32 7.84
C LEU A 35 1.18 13.23 7.35
N GLY A 36 0.26 12.76 8.20
CA GLY A 36 -1.18 12.75 7.93
C GLY A 36 -1.72 14.14 7.60
N ALA A 37 -1.37 15.17 8.40
CA ALA A 37 -1.73 16.56 8.13
C ALA A 37 -1.16 17.07 6.80
N THR A 38 0.06 16.63 6.43
CA THR A 38 0.67 16.98 5.14
C THR A 38 -0.12 16.37 3.97
N PHE A 39 -0.55 15.10 4.07
CA PHE A 39 -1.44 14.48 3.08
C PHE A 39 -2.79 15.21 3.00
N HIS A 40 -3.39 15.53 4.14
CA HIS A 40 -4.67 16.24 4.23
C HIS A 40 -4.61 17.61 3.55
N GLN A 41 -3.57 18.41 3.85
CA GLN A 41 -3.37 19.71 3.21
C GLN A 41 -3.23 19.60 1.69
N ALA A 42 -2.51 18.58 1.20
CA ALA A 42 -2.36 18.37 -0.23
C ALA A 42 -3.67 17.90 -0.91
N ALA A 43 -4.49 17.10 -0.23
CA ALA A 43 -5.76 16.59 -0.75
C ALA A 43 -6.73 17.71 -1.14
N GLY A 44 -6.72 18.84 -0.43
CA GLY A 44 -7.57 20.01 -0.73
C GLY A 44 -7.34 20.62 -2.13
N ARG A 45 -6.28 20.24 -2.84
CA ARG A 45 -6.02 20.66 -4.23
C ARG A 45 -6.76 19.81 -5.27
N TYR A 46 -7.28 18.65 -4.86
CA TYR A 46 -7.76 17.60 -5.77
C TYR A 46 -9.24 17.26 -5.58
N ALA A 47 -9.75 17.42 -4.37
CA ALA A 47 -11.05 16.89 -3.93
C ALA A 47 -11.99 18.01 -3.48
N GLN A 48 -13.30 17.74 -3.50
CA GLN A 48 -14.32 18.67 -2.99
C GLN A 48 -14.16 18.85 -1.48
N ALA A 49 -13.89 17.74 -0.79
CA ALA A 49 -13.70 17.70 0.65
C ALA A 49 -12.49 16.83 0.98
N ALA A 50 -11.70 17.31 1.94
CA ALA A 50 -10.60 16.58 2.54
C ALA A 50 -10.82 16.48 4.05
N LEU A 51 -10.93 15.26 4.57
CA LEU A 51 -11.11 14.96 5.98
C LEU A 51 -9.82 14.36 6.55
N LEU A 52 -9.52 14.69 7.81
CA LEU A 52 -8.42 14.10 8.57
C LEU A 52 -8.99 13.43 9.82
N ALA A 53 -8.73 12.14 9.96
CA ALA A 53 -9.05 11.36 11.15
C ALA A 53 -7.75 10.97 11.85
N VAL A 54 -7.55 11.46 13.07
CA VAL A 54 -6.43 11.07 13.95
C VAL A 54 -6.95 10.08 14.97
N MET A 55 -6.25 8.96 15.16
CA MET A 55 -6.58 7.94 16.15
C MET A 55 -5.35 7.51 16.96
N PRO A 56 -5.51 6.87 18.13
CA PRO A 56 -4.37 6.28 18.82
C PRO A 56 -3.71 5.19 17.98
N VAL A 57 -2.38 5.06 18.11
CA VAL A 57 -1.62 3.97 17.50
C VAL A 57 -2.27 2.62 17.84
N ARG A 58 -2.37 1.73 16.85
CA ARG A 58 -2.84 0.37 17.07
C ARG A 58 -1.72 -0.48 17.66
N ASP A 59 -2.07 -1.47 18.47
CA ASP A 59 -1.12 -2.41 19.07
C ASP A 59 -0.50 -3.32 18.01
N ASN A 60 -1.31 -3.74 17.03
CA ASN A 60 -0.92 -4.73 16.03
C ASN A 60 -1.33 -4.33 14.61
N ASN A 61 -0.57 -4.83 13.63
CA ASN A 61 -0.99 -4.83 12.23
C ASN A 61 -2.30 -5.62 12.09
N GLY A 62 -3.28 -5.06 11.37
CA GLY A 62 -4.59 -5.68 11.16
C GLY A 62 -5.60 -5.48 12.30
N GLN A 63 -5.26 -4.75 13.36
CA GLN A 63 -6.25 -4.34 14.36
C GLN A 63 -7.23 -3.32 13.77
N GLU A 64 -8.52 -3.48 14.08
CA GLU A 64 -9.56 -2.54 13.60
C GLU A 64 -9.31 -1.10 14.10
N PRO A 65 -9.60 -0.10 13.26
CA PRO A 65 -9.64 1.29 13.72
C PRO A 65 -10.89 1.52 14.60
N PRO A 66 -10.96 2.64 15.35
CA PRO A 66 -12.15 3.00 16.11
C PRO A 66 -13.42 3.01 15.21
N PRO A 67 -14.60 2.63 15.73
CA PRO A 67 -15.83 2.54 14.92
C PRO A 67 -16.18 3.82 14.14
N ALA A 68 -15.92 5.01 14.73
CA ALA A 68 -16.13 6.28 14.05
C ALA A 68 -15.22 6.46 12.83
N VAL A 69 -13.96 6.01 12.91
CA VAL A 69 -13.00 6.03 11.79
C VAL A 69 -13.43 5.03 10.72
N ALA A 70 -13.85 3.83 11.11
CA ALA A 70 -14.39 2.84 10.18
C ALA A 70 -15.64 3.36 9.44
N ALA A 71 -16.53 4.09 10.13
CA ALA A 71 -17.69 4.72 9.53
C ALA A 71 -17.29 5.78 8.51
N MET A 72 -16.33 6.67 8.83
CA MET A 72 -15.81 7.64 7.86
C MET A 72 -15.21 6.95 6.62
N MET A 73 -14.44 5.88 6.82
CA MET A 73 -13.87 5.09 5.72
C MET A 73 -14.94 4.51 4.79
N LEU A 74 -16.12 4.14 5.33
CA LEU A 74 -17.21 3.59 4.52
C LEU A 74 -17.83 4.62 3.56
N HIS A 75 -17.69 5.92 3.85
CA HIS A 75 -18.35 7.00 3.11
C HIS A 75 -17.40 7.85 2.25
N ALA A 76 -16.09 7.61 2.31
CA ALA A 76 -15.10 8.31 1.49
C ALA A 76 -14.87 7.62 0.14
N ASP A 77 -14.48 8.40 -0.89
CA ASP A 77 -14.20 7.89 -2.23
C ASP A 77 -12.74 7.45 -2.39
N ALA A 78 -11.82 8.21 -1.78
CA ALA A 78 -10.39 7.96 -1.79
C ALA A 78 -9.82 8.08 -0.37
N ILE A 79 -9.00 7.11 0.03
CA ILE A 79 -8.51 6.99 1.40
C ILE A 79 -7.01 6.76 1.42
N PHE A 80 -6.31 7.54 2.24
CA PHE A 80 -4.89 7.34 2.55
C PHE A 80 -4.75 6.92 4.01
N LEU A 81 -4.21 5.72 4.25
CA LEU A 81 -3.94 5.20 5.59
C LEU A 81 -2.47 5.46 5.93
N VAL A 82 -2.21 6.61 6.56
CA VAL A 82 -0.89 7.10 6.94
C VAL A 82 -0.65 6.79 8.42
N THR A 83 -0.46 5.51 8.73
CA THR A 83 -0.43 5.01 10.12
C THR A 83 0.90 4.34 10.45
N THR A 84 1.24 4.19 11.73
CA THR A 84 2.37 3.40 12.21
C THR A 84 2.13 1.90 11.97
N LYS A 85 0.94 1.37 12.34
CA LYS A 85 0.56 -0.03 12.08
C LYS A 85 -0.38 -0.14 10.88
N SER A 86 -0.29 -1.25 10.15
CA SER A 86 -1.10 -1.50 8.96
C SER A 86 -2.56 -1.74 9.31
N LEU A 87 -3.45 -1.10 8.56
CA LEU A 87 -4.89 -1.40 8.52
C LEU A 87 -5.29 -2.20 7.27
N SER A 88 -4.32 -2.66 6.48
CA SER A 88 -4.53 -3.35 5.19
C SER A 88 -5.37 -4.61 5.33
N HIS A 89 -5.31 -5.31 6.46
CA HIS A 89 -6.05 -6.57 6.67
C HIS A 89 -7.21 -6.44 7.67
N THR A 90 -7.88 -5.29 7.69
CA THR A 90 -9.06 -5.02 8.52
C THR A 90 -10.38 -5.20 7.77
N GLN A 91 -11.46 -5.48 8.49
CA GLN A 91 -12.83 -5.43 8.00
C GLN A 91 -13.21 -4.01 7.58
N ALA A 92 -12.80 -2.97 8.30
CA ALA A 92 -13.05 -1.59 7.92
C ALA A 92 -12.54 -1.29 6.50
N ARG A 93 -11.28 -1.66 6.20
CA ARG A 93 -10.70 -1.51 4.86
C ARG A 93 -11.48 -2.33 3.84
N GLN A 94 -11.74 -3.61 4.10
CA GLN A 94 -12.47 -4.50 3.18
C GLN A 94 -13.86 -3.97 2.82
N ARG A 95 -14.62 -3.50 3.82
CA ARG A 95 -15.97 -2.95 3.63
C ARG A 95 -15.94 -1.65 2.82
N ALA A 96 -14.98 -0.76 3.10
CA ALA A 96 -14.81 0.48 2.36
C ALA A 96 -14.48 0.22 0.87
N THR A 97 -13.52 -0.68 0.59
CA THR A 97 -13.21 -1.07 -0.80
C THR A 97 -14.39 -1.76 -1.48
N ALA A 98 -15.13 -2.62 -0.77
CA ALA A 98 -16.33 -3.27 -1.32
C ALA A 98 -17.44 -2.27 -1.69
N ARG A 99 -17.50 -1.11 -1.00
CA ARG A 99 -18.43 -0.01 -1.33
C ARG A 99 -17.91 0.89 -2.45
N GLY A 100 -16.65 0.72 -2.84
CA GLY A 100 -16.03 1.37 -3.99
C GLY A 100 -14.93 2.38 -3.65
N ALA A 101 -14.59 2.55 -2.37
CA ALA A 101 -13.49 3.42 -1.97
C ALA A 101 -12.16 2.90 -2.52
N ARG A 102 -11.32 3.82 -3.00
CA ARG A 102 -9.93 3.53 -3.40
C ARG A 102 -9.01 3.80 -2.22
N ILE A 103 -8.19 2.82 -1.84
CA ILE A 103 -7.41 2.92 -0.61
C ILE A 103 -5.93 2.66 -0.86
N ALA A 104 -5.08 3.62 -0.50
CA ALA A 104 -3.64 3.41 -0.36
C ALA A 104 -3.27 3.26 1.12
N SER A 105 -2.55 2.19 1.46
CA SER A 105 -1.99 2.00 2.80
C SER A 105 -0.49 2.30 2.82
N LEU A 106 -0.04 3.04 3.83
CA LEU A 106 1.33 3.51 3.98
C LEU A 106 1.85 3.25 5.42
N PRO A 107 1.80 2.00 5.91
CA PRO A 107 2.21 1.70 7.29
C PRO A 107 3.69 2.03 7.51
N GLY A 108 3.97 2.72 8.61
CA GLY A 108 5.33 3.09 9.01
C GLY A 108 5.99 4.14 8.10
N ALA A 109 5.28 4.68 7.10
CA ALA A 109 5.86 5.60 6.13
C ALA A 109 6.40 6.87 6.80
N THR A 110 7.56 7.34 6.31
CA THR A 110 8.20 8.57 6.77
C THR A 110 8.19 9.61 5.67
N ALA A 111 8.27 10.90 6.02
CA ALA A 111 8.37 11.97 5.04
C ALA A 111 9.56 11.78 4.06
N GLY A 112 10.67 11.22 4.54
CA GLY A 112 11.83 10.89 3.71
C GLY A 112 11.54 9.77 2.71
N MET A 113 10.81 8.73 3.11
CA MET A 113 10.35 7.68 2.19
C MET A 113 9.41 8.24 1.12
N ILE A 114 8.44 9.07 1.50
CA ILE A 114 7.52 9.70 0.54
C ILE A 114 8.31 10.51 -0.49
N ARG A 115 9.22 11.39 -0.05
CA ARG A 115 10.05 12.19 -0.96
C ARG A 115 10.83 11.36 -1.97
N ARG A 116 11.47 10.26 -1.52
CA ARG A 116 12.37 9.47 -2.36
C ARG A 116 11.67 8.46 -3.27
N ALA A 117 10.56 7.88 -2.82
CA ALA A 117 10.02 6.67 -3.44
C ALA A 117 8.63 6.84 -4.06
N MET A 118 7.89 7.93 -3.78
CA MET A 118 6.56 8.13 -4.38
C MET A 118 6.60 8.84 -5.73
N ALA A 119 7.57 9.71 -6.00
CA ALA A 119 7.66 10.44 -7.27
C ALA A 119 8.26 9.60 -8.43
N VAL A 120 7.83 8.34 -8.57
CA VAL A 120 8.24 7.43 -9.65
C VAL A 120 7.21 7.42 -10.79
N ASP A 121 7.63 7.00 -11.98
CA ASP A 121 6.70 6.78 -13.10
C ASP A 121 5.93 5.47 -12.90
N HIS A 122 4.72 5.58 -12.35
CA HIS A 122 3.86 4.44 -12.10
C HIS A 122 3.37 3.73 -13.38
N GLN A 123 3.38 4.39 -14.54
CA GLN A 123 3.05 3.71 -15.81
C GLN A 123 4.19 2.82 -16.25
N GLN A 124 5.44 3.29 -16.12
CA GLN A 124 6.63 2.44 -16.34
C GLN A 124 6.66 1.29 -15.34
N LEU A 125 6.33 1.55 -14.07
CA LEU A 125 6.25 0.51 -13.03
C LEU A 125 5.20 -0.54 -13.37
N LYS A 126 4.01 -0.12 -13.80
CA LYS A 126 2.94 -1.01 -14.28
C LYS A 126 3.41 -1.86 -15.46
N ALA A 127 4.11 -1.28 -16.43
CA ALA A 127 4.66 -2.01 -17.57
C ALA A 127 5.73 -3.03 -17.15
N LEU A 128 6.59 -2.70 -16.18
CA LEU A 128 7.58 -3.62 -15.63
C LEU A 128 6.90 -4.79 -14.90
N CYS A 129 5.92 -4.51 -14.04
CA CYS A 129 5.13 -5.55 -13.36
C CYS A 129 4.45 -6.49 -14.37
N ALA A 130 3.87 -5.94 -15.45
CA ALA A 130 3.22 -6.72 -16.51
C ALA A 130 4.18 -7.72 -17.20
N ARG A 131 5.48 -7.42 -17.26
CA ARG A 131 6.50 -8.34 -17.78
C ARG A 131 6.86 -9.46 -16.80
N ILE A 132 6.81 -9.19 -15.49
CA ILE A 132 7.22 -10.13 -14.43
C ILE A 132 6.09 -11.10 -14.07
N ILE A 133 4.83 -10.65 -14.07
CA ILE A 133 3.65 -11.48 -13.75
C ILE A 133 3.62 -12.82 -14.48
N PRO A 134 3.76 -12.89 -15.83
CA PRO A 134 3.70 -14.18 -16.53
C PRO A 134 4.88 -15.09 -16.21
N ILE A 135 6.05 -14.53 -15.86
CA ILE A 135 7.22 -15.32 -15.46
C ILE A 135 6.90 -16.06 -14.15
N LEU A 136 6.41 -15.34 -13.14
CA LEU A 136 6.08 -15.92 -11.84
C LEU A 136 4.83 -16.82 -11.90
N SER A 137 3.81 -16.43 -12.65
CA SER A 137 2.55 -17.19 -12.73
C SER A 137 2.69 -18.52 -13.48
N ASN A 138 3.67 -18.63 -14.39
CA ASN A 138 3.94 -19.87 -15.12
C ASN A 138 5.07 -20.71 -14.50
N ALA A 139 5.74 -20.19 -13.46
CA ALA A 139 6.80 -20.92 -12.77
C ALA A 139 6.23 -22.10 -11.98
N ARG A 140 6.94 -23.24 -12.01
CA ARG A 140 6.58 -24.42 -11.18
C ARG A 140 7.27 -24.39 -9.82
N ALA A 141 8.49 -23.86 -9.79
CA ALA A 141 9.32 -23.75 -8.60
C ALA A 141 10.16 -22.46 -8.66
N VAL A 142 10.50 -21.95 -7.48
CA VAL A 142 11.42 -20.82 -7.28
C VAL A 142 12.55 -21.31 -6.41
N ARG A 143 13.79 -20.88 -6.73
CA ARG A 143 14.97 -21.04 -5.88
C ARG A 143 15.52 -19.66 -5.53
N ILE A 144 15.66 -19.37 -4.25
CA ILE A 144 16.30 -18.17 -3.73
C ILE A 144 17.68 -18.57 -3.21
N ALA A 145 18.74 -18.04 -3.81
CA ALA A 145 20.12 -18.30 -3.41
C ALA A 145 20.88 -16.99 -3.14
N THR A 146 21.61 -16.91 -2.02
CA THR A 146 22.43 -15.74 -1.66
C THR A 146 23.84 -16.15 -1.23
N ALA A 147 24.80 -15.23 -1.37
CA ALA A 147 26.18 -15.46 -0.91
C ALA A 147 26.28 -15.67 0.61
N ALA A 148 25.33 -15.13 1.38
CA ALA A 148 25.23 -15.34 2.83
C ALA A 148 24.79 -16.76 3.21
N GLY A 149 24.37 -17.59 2.24
CA GLY A 149 24.04 -19.00 2.43
C GLY A 149 22.55 -19.32 2.48
N THR A 150 21.67 -18.38 2.10
CA THR A 150 20.28 -18.74 1.77
C THR A 150 20.31 -19.63 0.53
N ASP A 151 19.61 -20.76 0.60
CA ASP A 151 19.31 -21.65 -0.52
C ASP A 151 17.95 -22.30 -0.23
N LEU A 152 16.89 -21.64 -0.67
CA LEU A 152 15.50 -22.02 -0.40
C LEU A 152 14.78 -22.33 -1.70
N VAL A 153 14.09 -23.47 -1.75
CA VAL A 153 13.26 -23.87 -2.90
C VAL A 153 11.82 -24.05 -2.44
N PHE A 154 10.85 -23.59 -3.24
CA PHE A 154 9.42 -23.83 -3.01
C PHE A 154 8.64 -23.86 -4.34
N SER A 155 7.45 -24.43 -4.32
CA SER A 155 6.58 -24.52 -5.51
C SER A 155 5.67 -23.30 -5.66
N LEU A 156 5.44 -22.91 -6.92
CA LEU A 156 4.40 -21.95 -7.32
C LEU A 156 3.28 -22.62 -8.16
N LYS A 157 3.23 -23.95 -8.21
CA LYS A 157 2.26 -24.67 -9.04
C LYS A 157 0.83 -24.24 -8.72
N GLY A 158 0.12 -23.73 -9.72
CA GLY A 158 -1.28 -23.28 -9.59
C GLY A 158 -1.46 -21.90 -8.93
N ARG A 159 -0.37 -21.19 -8.62
CA ARG A 159 -0.40 -19.85 -8.03
C ARG A 159 -0.35 -18.78 -9.11
N LYS A 160 -1.09 -17.69 -8.93
CA LYS A 160 -1.07 -16.51 -9.81
C LYS A 160 -0.31 -15.40 -9.10
N ALA A 161 0.58 -14.73 -9.83
CA ALA A 161 1.26 -13.56 -9.33
C ALA A 161 0.38 -12.31 -9.48
N HIS A 162 0.57 -11.36 -8.58
CA HIS A 162 -0.20 -10.12 -8.50
C HIS A 162 0.76 -8.92 -8.49
N PRO A 163 0.43 -7.83 -9.20
CA PRO A 163 1.19 -6.59 -9.12
C PRO A 163 0.76 -5.73 -7.94
N ASP A 164 1.71 -5.00 -7.38
CA ASP A 164 1.46 -3.74 -6.67
C ASP A 164 2.27 -2.63 -7.37
N HIS A 165 1.64 -2.00 -8.37
CA HIS A 165 2.21 -0.87 -9.11
C HIS A 165 1.64 0.48 -8.66
N GLY A 166 0.86 0.53 -7.58
CA GLY A 166 0.36 1.79 -6.98
C GLY A 166 -0.83 2.46 -7.68
N ILE A 167 -1.23 2.04 -8.89
CA ILE A 167 -2.33 2.68 -9.63
C ILE A 167 -3.63 1.93 -9.35
N ILE A 168 -4.57 2.60 -8.69
CA ILE A 168 -5.84 2.02 -8.26
C ILE A 168 -7.03 2.92 -8.57
N ARG A 169 -7.11 3.44 -9.80
CA ARG A 169 -8.15 4.41 -10.22
C ARG A 169 -9.56 3.82 -10.37
N GLU A 170 -9.69 2.51 -10.34
CA GLU A 170 -10.97 1.80 -10.43
C GLU A 170 -11.65 1.75 -9.06
N ARG A 171 -13.00 1.71 -9.03
CA ARG A 171 -13.75 1.66 -7.78
C ARG A 171 -13.37 0.40 -6.99
N GLY A 172 -13.09 0.56 -5.70
CA GLY A 172 -12.71 -0.53 -4.80
C GLY A 172 -11.24 -0.94 -4.89
N GLY A 173 -10.41 -0.21 -5.64
CA GLY A 173 -8.97 -0.49 -5.74
C GLY A 173 -8.24 -0.35 -4.40
N PHE A 174 -7.24 -1.21 -4.19
CA PHE A 174 -6.42 -1.22 -2.98
C PHE A 174 -4.94 -1.47 -3.34
N THR A 175 -4.04 -0.73 -2.70
CA THR A 175 -2.59 -0.77 -2.97
C THR A 175 -1.82 -0.36 -1.72
N ASN A 176 -0.52 -0.67 -1.66
CA ASN A 176 0.39 -0.01 -0.74
C ASN A 176 1.15 1.11 -1.46
N LEU A 177 1.49 2.17 -0.74
CA LEU A 177 2.37 3.22 -1.25
C LEU A 177 3.51 3.46 -0.24
N PRO A 178 4.77 3.66 -0.70
CA PRO A 178 5.25 3.49 -2.07
C PRO A 178 5.07 2.06 -2.61
N ALA A 179 4.78 1.93 -3.92
CA ALA A 179 4.54 0.65 -4.59
C ALA A 179 5.79 0.16 -5.32
N GLY A 180 5.69 -1.00 -5.99
CA GLY A 180 6.71 -1.47 -6.94
C GLY A 180 7.11 -2.92 -6.80
N GLU A 181 6.16 -3.79 -6.48
CA GLU A 181 6.41 -5.22 -6.33
C GLU A 181 5.51 -6.07 -7.23
N VAL A 182 5.95 -7.30 -7.48
CA VAL A 182 5.10 -8.39 -7.95
C VAL A 182 5.24 -9.51 -6.94
N TYR A 183 4.12 -9.94 -6.37
CA TYR A 183 4.10 -10.93 -5.30
C TYR A 183 3.27 -12.15 -5.68
N VAL A 184 3.61 -13.28 -5.08
CA VAL A 184 2.88 -14.55 -5.21
C VAL A 184 3.12 -15.37 -3.95
N ALA A 185 2.06 -15.97 -3.42
CA ALA A 185 2.18 -16.87 -2.28
C ALA A 185 2.77 -18.23 -2.73
N PRO A 186 3.74 -18.80 -2.00
CA PRO A 186 4.20 -20.16 -2.26
C PRO A 186 3.08 -21.18 -2.00
N LEU A 187 3.19 -22.37 -2.60
CA LEU A 187 2.36 -23.50 -2.20
C LEU A 187 2.80 -23.98 -0.81
N GLU A 188 1.86 -24.02 0.14
CA GLU A 188 2.12 -24.35 1.53
C GLU A 188 2.69 -25.78 1.66
N GLY A 189 3.62 -25.96 2.59
CA GLY A 189 4.27 -27.26 2.82
C GLY A 189 5.31 -27.66 1.77
N THR A 190 5.57 -26.85 0.73
CA THR A 190 6.55 -27.19 -0.32
C THR A 190 7.93 -26.57 -0.14
N ALA A 191 8.09 -25.68 0.83
CA ALA A 191 9.35 -25.01 1.09
C ALA A 191 10.39 -25.96 1.69
N SER A 192 11.58 -25.99 1.12
CA SER A 192 12.71 -26.82 1.58
C SER A 192 14.03 -26.09 1.36
N GLY A 193 14.94 -26.21 2.32
CA GLY A 193 16.28 -25.62 2.26
C GLY A 193 16.59 -24.74 3.46
N ARG A 194 17.48 -23.76 3.25
CA ARG A 194 18.01 -22.88 4.29
C ARG A 194 17.67 -21.43 3.97
N VAL A 195 17.22 -20.70 4.99
CA VAL A 195 17.12 -19.24 4.95
C VAL A 195 18.10 -18.68 5.97
N VAL A 196 18.94 -17.75 5.53
CA VAL A 196 19.79 -16.95 6.40
C VAL A 196 19.10 -15.59 6.57
N ILE A 197 18.79 -15.26 7.83
CA ILE A 197 18.19 -13.99 8.19
C ILE A 197 19.32 -13.00 8.47
N ASP A 198 19.63 -12.17 7.49
CA ASP A 198 20.69 -11.15 7.53
C ASP A 198 20.16 -9.72 7.70
N GLY A 199 18.85 -9.58 7.98
CA GLY A 199 18.18 -8.33 8.29
C GLY A 199 17.31 -8.42 9.54
N SER A 200 16.98 -7.28 10.13
CA SER A 200 16.07 -7.18 11.27
C SER A 200 14.75 -6.57 10.82
N VAL A 201 13.63 -7.21 11.13
CA VAL A 201 12.28 -6.68 10.87
C VAL A 201 11.71 -6.29 12.23
N LEU A 202 11.60 -5.00 12.49
CA LEU A 202 10.87 -4.49 13.65
C LEU A 202 9.37 -4.79 13.45
N GLN A 203 8.75 -5.48 14.40
CA GLN A 203 7.31 -5.77 14.40
C GLN A 203 6.45 -4.57 14.81
#